data_AF-A0A7C2C1T5-F1
#
_entry.id   AF-A0A7C2C1T5-F1
#
_cell.length_a   1.000
_cell.length_b   1.000
_cell.length_c   1.000
_cell.angle_alpha   90.00
_cell.angle_beta   90.00
_cell.angle_gamma   90.00
#
_symmetry.space_group_name_H-M   'P 1'
#
loop_
_entity.id
_entity.type
_entity.pdbx_description
1 polymer ?
#
loop_
_entity_poly.entity_id
_entity_poly.type
_entity_poly.pdbx_seq_one_letter_code
_entity_poly.pdbx_strand_id
1 'polypeptide(L)'
;MSPEEARDLLPLYALGALTPGERQRVEEALKRYPELWPEARALLETASELAAGLPPEPLPEGLEARVLRRIRRVRPSWGRPLLAAAAALLLVAL
;
A
#
# COMPACT_ATOMS: atom_id res chain seq x y z
N MET A 1 6.47 5.14 -23.38
CA MET A 1 6.07 6.46 -22.87
C MET A 1 7.32 7.27 -22.66
N SER A 2 7.34 8.48 -23.20
CA SER A 2 8.40 9.47 -22.97
C SER A 2 8.31 10.02 -21.52
N PRO A 3 9.37 10.64 -20.98
CA PRO A 3 9.30 11.28 -19.66
C PRO A 3 8.30 12.45 -19.61
N GLU A 4 8.09 13.15 -20.73
CA GLU A 4 7.14 14.26 -20.85
C GLU A 4 5.69 13.75 -20.82
N GLU A 5 5.37 12.74 -21.62
CA GLU A 5 4.06 12.07 -21.59
C GLU A 5 3.76 11.49 -20.19
N ALA A 6 4.78 10.95 -19.51
CA ALA A 6 4.61 10.45 -18.15
C ALA A 6 4.31 11.58 -17.15
N ARG A 7 5.02 12.71 -17.27
CA ARG A 7 4.81 13.91 -16.44
C ARG A 7 3.39 14.44 -16.59
N ASP A 8 2.89 14.55 -17.83
CA ASP A 8 1.54 15.05 -18.11
C ASP A 8 0.43 14.20 -17.46
N LEU A 9 0.69 12.91 -17.26
CA LEU A 9 -0.25 11.99 -16.61
C LEU A 9 -0.13 11.97 -15.08
N LEU A 10 0.90 12.57 -14.47
CA LEU A 10 1.09 12.53 -13.01
C LEU A 10 -0.08 13.12 -12.21
N PRO A 11 -0.73 14.23 -12.63
CA PRO A 11 -1.90 14.75 -11.91
C PRO A 11 -3.06 13.75 -11.90
N LEU A 12 -3.34 13.12 -13.05
CA LEU A 12 -4.39 12.10 -13.15
C LEU A 12 -4.03 10.82 -12.38
N TYR A 13 -2.75 10.45 -12.38
CA TYR A 13 -2.24 9.36 -11.56
C TYR A 13 -2.46 9.64 -10.06
N ALA A 14 -2.11 10.84 -9.60
CA ALA A 14 -2.25 11.24 -8.20
C ALA A 14 -3.72 11.26 -7.73
N LEU A 15 -4.64 11.70 -8.59
CA LEU A 15 -6.08 11.68 -8.33
C LEU A 15 -6.72 10.29 -8.53
N GLY A 16 -5.95 9.28 -8.95
CA GLY A 16 -6.48 7.95 -9.22
C GLY A 16 -7.41 7.86 -10.42
N ALA A 17 -7.38 8.84 -11.33
CA ALA A 17 -8.29 9.00 -12.47
C ALA A 17 -7.82 8.31 -13.76
N LEU A 18 -6.72 7.57 -13.71
CA LEU A 18 -6.22 6.79 -14.84
C LEU A 18 -6.92 5.44 -14.99
N THR A 19 -7.03 4.96 -16.23
CA THR A 19 -7.37 3.56 -16.48
C THR A 19 -6.26 2.63 -15.95
N PRO A 20 -6.56 1.33 -15.69
CA PRO A 20 -5.55 0.39 -15.21
C PRO A 20 -4.31 0.28 -16.12
N GLY A 21 -4.51 0.33 -17.44
CA GLY A 21 -3.42 0.27 -18.42
C GLY A 21 -2.57 1.54 -18.43
N GLU A 22 -3.17 2.72 -18.31
CA GLU A 22 -2.43 3.98 -18.19
C GLU A 22 -1.64 4.05 -16.89
N ARG A 23 -2.26 3.67 -15.77
CA ARG A 23 -1.59 3.58 -14.48
C ARG A 23 -0.35 2.71 -14.58
N GLN A 24 -0.48 1.51 -15.14
CA GLN A 24 0.67 0.60 -15.28
C GLN A 24 1.78 1.21 -16.13
N ARG A 25 1.45 1.90 -17.23
CA ARG A 25 2.47 2.60 -18.04
C ARG A 25 3.15 3.73 -17.26
N VAL A 26 2.41 4.50 -16.46
CA VAL A 26 2.98 5.57 -15.61
C VAL A 26 3.89 4.99 -14.52
N GLU A 27 3.47 3.91 -13.86
CA GLU A 27 4.30 3.23 -12.85
C GLU A 27 5.60 2.68 -13.46
N GLU A 28 5.56 2.10 -14.65
CA GLU A 28 6.78 1.67 -15.36
C GLU A 28 7.67 2.86 -15.77
N ALA A 29 7.07 4.00 -16.15
CA ALA A 29 7.82 5.22 -16.44
C ALA A 29 8.49 5.80 -15.19
N LEU A 30 7.83 5.81 -14.03
CA LEU A 30 8.39 6.25 -12.75
C LEU A 30 9.56 5.36 -12.27
N LYS A 31 9.57 4.08 -12.64
CA LYS A 31 10.72 3.19 -12.41
C LYS A 31 11.90 3.54 -13.33
N ARG A 32 11.61 3.93 -14.58
CA ARG A 32 12.61 4.25 -15.61
C ARG A 32 13.21 5.66 -15.46
N TYR A 33 12.39 6.63 -15.04
CA TYR A 33 12.71 8.04 -14.92
C TYR A 33 12.55 8.48 -13.46
N PRO A 34 13.49 8.13 -12.57
CA PRO A 34 13.39 8.40 -11.15
C PRO A 34 13.31 9.90 -10.82
N GLU A 35 13.77 10.77 -11.71
CA GLU A 35 13.66 12.23 -11.62
C GLU A 35 12.23 12.76 -11.60
N LEU A 36 11.23 11.96 -11.99
CA LEU A 36 9.81 12.31 -11.93
C LEU A 36 9.19 12.08 -10.54
N TRP A 37 9.86 11.34 -9.65
CA TRP A 37 9.33 11.04 -8.31
C TRP A 37 9.06 12.26 -7.43
N PRO A 38 9.92 13.30 -7.38
CA PRO A 38 9.65 14.47 -6.56
C PRO A 38 8.31 15.14 -6.91
N GLU A 39 8.04 15.30 -8.20
CA GLU A 39 6.80 15.88 -8.70
C GLU A 39 5.60 14.95 -8.43
N ALA A 40 5.75 13.66 -8.70
CA ALA A 40 4.70 12.68 -8.40
C ALA A 40 4.34 12.65 -6.91
N ARG A 41 5.33 12.75 -6.01
CA ARG A 41 5.10 12.81 -4.55
C ARG A 41 4.39 14.08 -4.15
N ALA A 42 4.82 15.24 -4.64
CA ALA A 42 4.15 16.50 -4.34
C ALA A 42 2.66 16.46 -4.73
N LEU A 43 2.35 15.92 -5.92
CA LEU A 43 0.97 15.76 -6.37
C LEU A 43 0.17 14.77 -5.52
N LEU A 44 0.77 13.65 -5.11
CA LEU A 44 0.13 12.67 -4.22
C LEU A 44 -0.16 13.26 -2.83
N GLU A 45 0.77 14.05 -2.29
CA GLU A 45 0.59 14.76 -1.02
C GLU A 45 -0.57 15.76 -1.12
N THR A 46 -0.59 16.60 -2.16
CA THR A 46 -1.70 17.54 -2.40
C THR A 46 -3.04 16.82 -2.59
N ALA A 47 -3.08 15.69 -3.30
CA ALA A 47 -4.29 14.89 -3.44
C ALA A 47 -4.80 14.36 -2.08
N SER A 48 -3.89 14.01 -1.16
CA SER A 48 -4.24 13.57 0.18
C SER A 48 -4.83 14.69 1.05
N GLU A 49 -4.29 15.91 0.94
CA GLU A 49 -4.81 17.09 1.63
C GLU A 49 -6.22 17.45 1.13
N LEU A 50 -6.46 17.33 -0.18
CA LEU A 50 -7.78 17.55 -0.76
C LEU A 50 -8.82 16.58 -0.18
N ALA A 51 -8.45 15.30 -0.02
CA ALA A 51 -9.33 14.30 0.57
C ALA A 51 -9.69 14.60 2.04
N ALA A 52 -8.80 15.25 2.80
CA ALA A 52 -9.06 15.63 4.18
C ALA A 52 -10.15 16.71 4.33
N GLY A 53 -10.42 17.48 3.27
CA GLY A 53 -11.50 18.47 3.24
C GLY A 53 -12.88 17.90 2.93
N LEU A 54 -12.97 16.60 2.58
CA LEU A 54 -14.24 15.95 2.23
C LEU A 54 -14.87 15.27 3.47
N PRO A 55 -16.21 15.21 3.54
CA PRO A 55 -16.87 14.41 4.57
C PRO A 55 -16.48 12.93 4.40
N PRO A 56 -16.27 12.19 5.51
CA PRO A 56 -15.96 10.78 5.44
C PRO A 56 -17.18 9.98 4.93
N GLU A 57 -16.94 9.09 3.97
CA GLU A 57 -17.95 8.13 3.51
C GLU A 57 -18.14 7.02 4.57
N PRO A 58 -19.37 6.57 4.84
CA PRO A 58 -19.61 5.44 5.74
C PRO A 58 -18.87 4.19 5.27
N LEU A 59 -18.20 3.53 6.21
CA LEU A 59 -17.52 2.27 5.93
C LEU A 59 -18.54 1.13 5.81
N PRO A 60 -18.36 0.20 4.85
CA PRO A 60 -19.16 -1.02 4.79
C PRO A 60 -19.10 -1.81 6.10
N GLU A 61 -20.24 -2.38 6.50
CA GLU A 61 -20.32 -3.19 7.71
C GLU A 61 -19.30 -4.35 7.69
N GLY A 62 -18.62 -4.55 8.82
CA GLY A 62 -17.63 -5.62 8.98
C GLY A 62 -16.34 -5.47 8.15
N LEU A 63 -16.12 -4.32 7.47
CA LEU A 63 -14.89 -4.07 6.72
C LEU A 63 -13.65 -4.20 7.60
N GLU A 64 -13.66 -3.59 8.79
CA GLU A 64 -12.55 -3.66 9.73
C GLU A 64 -12.18 -5.10 10.09
N ALA A 65 -13.17 -5.91 10.51
CA ALA A 65 -12.96 -7.31 10.85
C ALA A 65 -12.42 -8.13 9.66
N ARG A 66 -12.91 -7.85 8.44
CA ARG A 66 -12.41 -8.49 7.21
C ARG A 66 -10.95 -8.15 6.94
N VAL A 67 -10.56 -6.87 7.08
CA VAL A 67 -9.19 -6.39 6.89
C VAL A 67 -8.25 -6.98 7.94
N LEU A 68 -8.62 -6.90 9.22
CA LEU A 68 -7.82 -7.45 10.33
C LEU A 68 -7.60 -8.96 10.17
N ARG A 69 -8.62 -9.71 9.77
CA ARG A 69 -8.49 -11.15 9.49
C ARG A 69 -7.53 -11.42 8.33
N ARG A 70 -7.55 -10.61 7.28
CA ARG A 70 -6.62 -10.74 6.14
C ARG A 70 -5.17 -10.46 6.56
N ILE A 71 -4.93 -9.39 7.31
CA ILE A 71 -3.57 -9.05 7.80
C ILE A 71 -3.03 -10.14 8.72
N ARG A 72 -3.85 -10.67 9.64
CA ARG A 72 -3.42 -11.75 10.56
C ARG A 72 -3.02 -13.04 9.85
N ARG A 73 -3.63 -13.37 8.70
CA ARG A 73 -3.26 -14.55 7.90
C ARG A 73 -1.88 -14.45 7.24
N VAL A 74 -1.40 -13.23 6.98
CA VAL A 74 -0.13 -12.99 6.28
C VAL A 74 1.06 -12.94 7.25
N ARG A 75 0.83 -12.82 8.57
CA ARG A 75 1.92 -12.85 9.55
C ARG A 75 2.56 -14.24 9.59
N PRO A 76 3.86 -14.37 9.28
CA PRO A 76 4.56 -15.65 9.39
C PRO A 76 4.55 -16.09 10.87
N SER A 77 4.22 -17.36 11.13
CA SER A 77 4.17 -17.91 12.49
C SER A 77 5.55 -18.22 13.07
N TRP A 78 6.57 -17.41 12.78
CA TRP A 78 7.98 -17.68 13.14
C TRP A 78 8.22 -17.75 14.67
N GLY A 79 7.29 -17.25 15.49
CA GLY A 79 7.34 -17.37 16.96
C GLY A 79 6.75 -18.66 17.55
N ARG A 80 5.99 -19.45 16.76
CA ARG A 80 5.39 -20.71 17.26
C ARG A 80 6.39 -21.84 17.56
N PRO A 81 7.43 -22.10 16.75
CA PRO A 81 8.35 -23.19 17.06
C PRO A 81 9.24 -22.89 18.27
N LEU A 82 9.58 -21.61 18.52
CA LEU A 82 10.40 -21.20 19.68
C LEU A 82 9.64 -21.38 21.01
N LEU A 83 8.35 -21.06 21.05
CA LEU A 83 7.51 -21.28 22.23
C LEU A 83 7.26 -22.78 22.49
N ALA A 84 7.14 -23.59 21.43
CA ALA A 84 7.02 -25.04 21.55
C ALA A 84 8.30 -25.69 22.08
N ALA A 85 9.48 -25.20 21.66
CA ALA A 85 10.77 -25.68 22.14
C ALA A 85 11.00 -25.36 23.63
N ALA A 86 10.59 -24.18 24.10
CA ALA A 86 10.67 -23.82 25.51
C ALA A 86 9.76 -24.68 26.41
N ALA A 87 8.55 -25.01 25.95
CA ALA A 87 7.64 -25.91 26.67
C ALA A 87 8.17 -27.36 26.73
N ALA A 88 8.82 -27.83 25.66
CA ALA A 88 9.44 -29.17 25.64
C ALA A 88 10.63 -29.27 26.61
N LEU A 89 11.47 -28.23 26.71
CA LEU A 89 12.59 -28.21 27.67
C LEU A 89 12.11 -28.21 29.13
N LEU A 90 10.99 -27.55 29.43
CA LEU A 90 10.40 -27.55 30.78
C LEU A 90 9.76 -28.90 31.17
N LEU A 91 9.24 -29.67 30.20
CA LEU A 91 8.66 -31.00 30.46
C LEU A 91 9.71 -32.11 30.59
N VAL A 92 10.90 -31.96 30.01
CA VAL A 92 12.01 -32.94 30.12
C VAL A 92 12.83 -32.72 31.39
N ALA A 93 12.74 -31.54 32.01
CA ALA A 93 13.47 -31.17 33.23
C ALA A 93 12.70 -31.44 34.54
N LEU A 94 11.55 -32.11 34.48
CA LEU A 94 10.73 -32.54 35.63
C LEU A 94 10.76 -34.07 35.76
#